data_AF-A0A167P2K4-F1
#
_entry.id   AF-A0A167P2K4-F1
#
_cell.length_a   1.000
_cell.length_b   1.000
_cell.length_c   1.000
_cell.angle_alpha   90.00
_cell.angle_beta   90.00
_cell.angle_gamma   90.00
#
_symmetry.space_group_name_H-M   'P 1'
#
loop_
_entity.id
_entity.type
_entity.pdbx_description
1 polymer ?
#
loop_
_entity_poly.entity_id
_entity_poly.type
_entity_poly.pdbx_seq_one_letter_code
_entity_poly.pdbx_strand_id
1 'polypeptide(L)'
;MAPSATWTTCPYKTKDGQANPDVRQLVGVNAIQALSQAVFYNTIAYSLSGSSQYAKSAASFIDTFFLNSGTGMNPNINYGQLIRGPGRQQGQFMGVLDFRGMIKIVNGILLLRAPKNSYWTSSMDNAMTSWVKTYIQWIQQSDIGVAASKATNNHGTFYHAQAAALQVLVGDEVGARQTIKDFFTGAYRDQIAANGEQPWEAARKGKSFHYRCFNLEALFAIGKIADQLGLNVWALKTKSGATIQDAVDYTMTVSPGDEDITELAPHVAAASAIYGDPKGRYAKFLARADSHYSEQPYWYYDQPSAFTFSTAVKTNRRRLSTRDEFETYDLGS
;
A
#
# COMPACT_ATOMS: atom_id res chain seq x y z
N MET A 1 -37.40 8.03 -10.82
CA MET A 1 -36.89 9.20 -10.07
C MET A 1 -35.64 9.71 -10.77
N ALA A 2 -35.40 11.02 -10.80
CA ALA A 2 -34.10 11.53 -11.22
C ALA A 2 -32.99 10.92 -10.32
N PRO A 3 -31.75 10.71 -10.82
CA PRO A 3 -30.67 10.15 -10.02
C PRO A 3 -30.48 10.87 -8.69
N SER A 4 -30.57 12.20 -8.69
CA SER A 4 -30.48 13.05 -7.49
C SER A 4 -31.56 12.78 -6.44
N ALA A 5 -32.81 12.54 -6.86
CA ALA A 5 -33.91 12.21 -5.95
C ALA A 5 -33.73 10.81 -5.34
N THR A 6 -33.16 9.87 -6.10
CA THR A 6 -32.92 8.49 -5.64
C THR A 6 -31.87 8.44 -4.52
N TRP A 7 -30.86 9.31 -4.58
CA TRP A 7 -29.76 9.36 -3.60
C TRP A 7 -30.14 9.90 -2.22
N THR A 8 -31.26 10.62 -2.11
CA THR A 8 -31.73 11.20 -0.85
C THR A 8 -32.90 10.43 -0.25
N THR A 9 -33.69 9.71 -1.06
CA THR A 9 -34.91 9.04 -0.59
C THR A 9 -34.81 7.52 -0.49
N CYS A 10 -33.87 6.87 -1.20
CA CYS A 10 -33.79 5.42 -1.23
C CYS A 10 -32.60 4.88 -0.41
N PRO A 11 -32.84 3.97 0.56
CA PRO A 11 -31.76 3.26 1.25
C PRO A 11 -30.99 2.34 0.30
N TYR A 12 -29.65 2.43 0.34
CA TYR A 12 -28.78 1.55 -0.43
C TYR A 12 -28.66 0.18 0.26
N LYS A 13 -28.49 -0.88 -0.53
CA LYS A 13 -28.25 -2.25 -0.06
C LYS A 13 -26.97 -2.80 -0.63
N THR A 14 -26.15 -3.42 0.21
CA THR A 14 -24.88 -4.03 -0.20
C THR A 14 -25.12 -5.24 -1.09
N LYS A 15 -24.43 -5.29 -2.23
CA LYS A 15 -24.30 -6.45 -3.10
C LYS A 15 -22.81 -6.68 -3.36
N ASP A 16 -22.19 -7.57 -2.60
CA ASP A 16 -20.74 -7.81 -2.70
C ASP A 16 -20.36 -8.23 -4.14
N GLY A 17 -19.23 -7.72 -4.62
CA GLY A 17 -18.75 -7.95 -6.00
C GLY A 17 -19.51 -7.20 -7.11
N GLN A 18 -20.57 -6.44 -6.80
CA GLN A 18 -21.35 -5.69 -7.81
C GLN A 18 -21.17 -4.18 -7.63
N ALA A 19 -20.36 -3.56 -8.50
CA ALA A 19 -20.17 -2.11 -8.49
C ALA A 19 -21.44 -1.38 -8.93
N ASN A 20 -21.95 -0.48 -8.08
CA ASN A 20 -23.04 0.42 -8.47
C ASN A 20 -22.52 1.46 -9.49
N PRO A 21 -23.14 1.61 -10.68
CA PRO A 21 -22.74 2.61 -11.67
C PRO A 21 -22.64 4.05 -11.17
N ASP A 22 -23.34 4.42 -10.08
CA ASP A 22 -23.24 5.75 -9.45
C ASP A 22 -21.80 6.15 -9.13
N VAL A 23 -20.93 5.20 -8.78
CA VAL A 23 -19.53 5.47 -8.45
C VAL A 23 -18.77 6.07 -9.63
N ARG A 24 -19.22 5.85 -10.87
CA ARG A 24 -18.58 6.36 -12.09
C ARG A 24 -18.68 7.88 -12.23
N GLN A 25 -19.60 8.52 -11.50
CA GLN A 25 -19.74 9.98 -11.46
C GLN A 25 -18.85 10.63 -10.38
N LEU A 26 -18.20 9.83 -9.53
CA LEU A 26 -17.30 10.32 -8.49
C LEU A 26 -15.89 10.51 -9.06
N VAL A 27 -15.35 11.71 -8.91
CA VAL A 27 -14.01 12.05 -9.43
C VAL A 27 -12.88 11.78 -8.44
N GLY A 28 -13.17 11.80 -7.13
CA GLY A 28 -12.13 11.79 -6.08
C GLY A 28 -11.21 10.57 -6.11
N VAL A 29 -11.77 9.36 -6.16
CA VAL A 29 -11.00 8.10 -6.22
C VAL A 29 -10.12 8.04 -7.46
N ASN A 30 -10.65 8.43 -8.62
CA ASN A 30 -9.89 8.41 -9.87
C ASN A 30 -8.79 9.47 -9.84
N ALA A 31 -9.04 10.63 -9.22
CA ALA A 31 -8.07 11.71 -9.09
C ALA A 31 -6.87 11.30 -8.23
N ILE A 32 -7.08 10.73 -7.03
CA ILE A 32 -5.96 10.29 -6.17
C ILE A 32 -5.18 9.12 -6.80
N GLN A 33 -5.86 8.22 -7.51
CA GLN A 33 -5.19 7.15 -8.24
C GLN A 33 -4.32 7.70 -9.37
N ALA A 34 -4.88 8.58 -10.22
CA ALA A 34 -4.14 9.21 -11.31
C ALA A 34 -2.97 10.06 -10.80
N LEU A 35 -3.18 10.84 -9.74
CA LEU A 35 -2.14 11.60 -9.06
C LEU A 35 -1.00 10.70 -8.59
N SER A 36 -1.31 9.60 -7.89
CA SER A 36 -0.31 8.70 -7.33
C SER A 36 0.60 8.10 -8.41
N GLN A 37 0.02 7.74 -9.56
CA GLN A 37 0.77 7.21 -10.70
C GLN A 37 1.57 8.31 -11.40
N ALA A 38 0.96 9.48 -11.61
CA ALA A 38 1.62 10.61 -12.25
C ALA A 38 2.85 11.05 -11.46
N VAL A 39 2.73 11.22 -10.13
CA VAL A 39 3.85 11.55 -9.26
C VAL A 39 4.93 10.46 -9.34
N PHE A 40 4.56 9.20 -9.14
CA PHE A 40 5.53 8.10 -9.16
C PHE A 40 6.32 8.03 -10.46
N TYR A 41 5.64 7.91 -11.61
CA TYR A 41 6.33 7.77 -12.89
C TYR A 41 7.12 9.01 -13.29
N ASN A 42 6.64 10.23 -12.99
CA ASN A 42 7.44 11.44 -13.23
C ASN A 42 8.70 11.43 -12.38
N THR A 43 8.63 11.05 -11.11
CA THR A 43 9.82 11.04 -10.24
C THR A 43 10.83 9.95 -10.60
N ILE A 44 10.36 8.78 -11.07
CA ILE A 44 11.25 7.77 -11.66
C ILE A 44 11.90 8.29 -12.94
N ALA A 45 11.12 8.87 -13.85
CA ALA A 45 11.65 9.47 -15.08
C ALA A 45 12.67 10.59 -14.79
N TYR A 46 12.41 11.44 -13.78
CA TYR A 46 13.36 12.45 -13.31
C TYR A 46 14.64 11.81 -12.82
N SER A 47 14.55 10.80 -11.94
CA SER A 47 15.72 10.13 -11.36
C SER A 47 16.58 9.43 -12.41
N LEU A 48 15.98 8.86 -13.45
CA LEU A 48 16.69 8.12 -14.49
C LEU A 48 17.26 9.02 -15.58
N SER A 49 16.52 10.07 -15.99
CA SER A 49 16.92 10.94 -17.11
C SER A 49 17.64 12.21 -16.68
N GLY A 50 17.49 12.63 -15.42
CA GLY A 50 17.92 13.96 -14.94
C GLY A 50 17.07 15.12 -15.46
N SER A 51 16.04 14.87 -16.28
CA SER A 51 15.25 15.94 -16.91
C SER A 51 14.31 16.61 -15.92
N SER A 52 14.57 17.90 -15.66
CA SER A 52 13.85 18.68 -14.67
C SER A 52 12.37 18.94 -14.99
N GLN A 53 11.94 18.69 -16.24
CA GLN A 53 10.53 18.76 -16.66
C GLN A 53 9.64 17.77 -15.89
N TYR A 54 10.17 16.60 -15.55
CA TYR A 54 9.42 15.58 -14.82
C TYR A 54 9.30 15.96 -13.33
N ALA A 55 10.37 16.50 -12.74
CA ALA A 55 10.32 17.05 -11.38
C ALA A 55 9.31 18.21 -11.27
N LYS A 56 9.30 19.12 -12.25
CA LYS A 56 8.31 20.20 -12.36
C LYS A 56 6.88 19.68 -12.41
N SER A 57 6.64 18.66 -13.23
CA SER A 57 5.30 18.07 -13.41
C SER A 57 4.82 17.40 -12.12
N ALA A 58 5.67 16.60 -11.46
CA ALA A 58 5.34 15.97 -10.19
C ALA A 58 5.03 17.01 -9.09
N ALA A 59 5.86 18.05 -8.97
CA ALA A 59 5.64 19.14 -8.01
C ALA A 59 4.31 19.87 -8.28
N SER A 60 3.97 20.14 -9.54
CA SER A 60 2.71 20.79 -9.92
C SER A 60 1.48 19.95 -9.55
N PHE A 61 1.54 18.62 -9.71
CA PHE A 61 0.43 17.75 -9.33
C PHE A 61 0.24 17.69 -7.82
N ILE A 62 1.33 17.64 -7.05
CA ILE A 62 1.29 17.67 -5.59
C ILE A 62 0.74 19.03 -5.09
N ASP A 63 1.22 20.14 -5.66
CA ASP A 63 0.71 21.47 -5.33
C ASP A 63 -0.81 21.55 -5.56
N THR A 64 -1.27 21.18 -6.76
CA THR A 64 -2.69 21.26 -7.13
C THR A 64 -3.57 20.42 -6.21
N PHE A 65 -3.17 19.19 -5.88
CA PHE A 65 -4.02 18.28 -5.12
C PHE A 65 -3.96 18.50 -3.61
N PHE A 66 -2.83 18.96 -3.04
CA PHE A 66 -2.64 19.03 -1.59
C PHE A 66 -2.45 20.44 -1.03
N LEU A 67 -1.75 21.33 -1.75
CA LEU A 67 -1.19 22.55 -1.16
C LEU A 67 -1.88 23.83 -1.63
N ASN A 68 -2.36 23.83 -2.86
CA ASN A 68 -3.04 24.96 -3.47
C ASN A 68 -4.32 25.29 -2.70
N SER A 69 -4.53 26.55 -2.33
CA SER A 69 -5.68 26.95 -1.52
C SER A 69 -7.03 26.85 -2.22
N GLY A 70 -7.06 26.86 -3.56
CA GLY A 70 -8.28 26.76 -4.36
C GLY A 70 -8.68 25.32 -4.71
N THR A 71 -7.72 24.38 -4.71
CA THR A 71 -7.95 23.01 -5.18
C THR A 71 -7.49 21.92 -4.21
N GLY A 72 -6.76 22.29 -3.16
CA GLY A 72 -6.17 21.39 -2.18
C GLY A 72 -7.22 20.59 -1.42
N MET A 73 -7.02 19.28 -1.36
CA MET A 73 -7.84 18.39 -0.55
C MET A 73 -7.55 18.60 0.94
N ASN A 74 -8.60 18.68 1.76
CA ASN A 74 -8.46 18.69 3.21
C ASN A 74 -7.83 17.36 3.71
N PRO A 75 -6.96 17.39 4.74
CA PRO A 75 -6.23 16.21 5.24
C PRO A 75 -7.12 15.27 6.08
N ASN A 76 -8.22 14.77 5.52
CA ASN A 76 -9.10 13.76 6.10
C ASN A 76 -9.92 13.03 5.03
N ILE A 77 -10.49 11.87 5.40
CA ILE A 77 -11.40 11.09 4.55
C ILE A 77 -12.76 10.95 5.25
N ASN A 78 -13.29 12.06 5.78
CA ASN A 78 -14.57 12.06 6.51
C ASN A 78 -15.78 11.58 5.67
N TYR A 79 -15.65 11.60 4.34
CA TYR A 79 -16.71 11.25 3.39
C TYR A 79 -16.33 10.09 2.46
N GLY A 80 -15.22 9.39 2.72
CA GLY A 80 -14.78 8.26 1.90
C GLY A 80 -15.78 7.12 1.93
N GLN A 81 -16.09 6.58 0.74
CA GLN A 81 -17.06 5.50 0.54
C GLN A 81 -18.38 5.68 1.33
N LEU A 82 -18.89 6.92 1.37
CA LEU A 82 -20.23 7.22 1.89
C LEU A 82 -21.29 6.33 1.22
N ILE A 83 -22.10 5.67 2.03
CA ILE A 83 -23.32 5.00 1.55
C ILE A 83 -24.41 6.06 1.43
N ARG A 84 -24.86 6.31 0.20
CA ARG A 84 -25.94 7.26 -0.10
C ARG A 84 -27.30 6.76 0.40
N GLY A 85 -28.28 7.66 0.43
CA GLY A 85 -29.62 7.43 0.95
C GLY A 85 -29.90 8.25 2.22
N PRO A 86 -31.11 8.12 2.78
CA PRO A 86 -31.47 8.80 4.01
C PRO A 86 -30.64 8.29 5.21
N GLY A 87 -30.36 9.18 6.16
CA GLY A 87 -29.61 8.86 7.37
C GLY A 87 -28.18 9.39 7.36
N ARG A 88 -27.20 8.51 7.59
CA ARG A 88 -25.79 8.90 7.84
C ARG A 88 -25.17 9.58 6.62
N GLN A 89 -24.66 10.80 6.82
CA GLN A 89 -23.96 11.60 5.80
C GLN A 89 -22.43 11.56 5.94
N GLN A 90 -21.91 10.69 6.82
CA GLN A 90 -20.46 10.47 7.00
C GLN A 90 -20.02 9.20 6.26
N GLY A 91 -18.76 9.21 5.84
CA GLY A 91 -18.08 8.08 5.20
C GLY A 91 -17.87 6.87 6.12
N GLN A 92 -17.17 5.89 5.57
CA GLN A 92 -16.89 4.61 6.21
C GLN A 92 -15.38 4.37 6.30
N PHE A 93 -14.98 3.52 7.24
CA PHE A 93 -13.58 3.12 7.41
C PHE A 93 -12.98 2.53 6.11
N MET A 94 -13.81 1.89 5.28
CA MET A 94 -13.38 1.32 4.00
C MET A 94 -12.83 2.38 3.05
N GLY A 95 -13.29 3.63 3.14
CA GLY A 95 -12.80 4.73 2.31
C GLY A 95 -11.34 5.13 2.56
N VAL A 96 -10.76 4.75 3.70
CA VAL A 96 -9.32 4.96 3.96
C VAL A 96 -8.45 4.20 2.95
N LEU A 97 -8.96 3.11 2.37
CA LEU A 97 -8.30 2.32 1.33
C LEU A 97 -8.13 3.08 0.01
N ASP A 98 -8.97 4.07 -0.26
CA ASP A 98 -8.90 4.90 -1.48
C ASP A 98 -7.60 5.72 -1.52
N PHE A 99 -6.99 5.96 -0.35
CA PHE A 99 -5.74 6.69 -0.16
C PHE A 99 -4.48 5.82 -0.14
N ARG A 100 -4.58 4.50 -0.41
CA ARG A 100 -3.41 3.61 -0.46
C ARG A 100 -2.29 4.07 -1.41
N GLY A 101 -2.66 4.82 -2.46
CA GLY A 101 -1.72 5.44 -3.41
C GLY A 101 -0.76 6.45 -2.78
N MET A 102 -1.00 6.90 -1.54
CA MET A 102 -0.07 7.76 -0.81
C MET A 102 1.33 7.15 -0.68
N ILE A 103 1.47 5.83 -0.64
CA ILE A 103 2.78 5.16 -0.60
C ILE A 103 3.63 5.55 -1.83
N LYS A 104 3.01 5.62 -3.02
CA LYS A 104 3.67 6.06 -4.25
C LYS A 104 4.05 7.55 -4.20
N ILE A 105 3.17 8.37 -3.64
CA ILE A 105 3.40 9.82 -3.47
C ILE A 105 4.55 10.07 -2.50
N VAL A 106 4.61 9.33 -1.39
CA VAL A 106 5.74 9.37 -0.43
C VAL A 106 7.06 9.09 -1.14
N ASN A 107 7.14 7.99 -1.90
CA ASN A 107 8.35 7.66 -2.68
C ASN A 107 8.72 8.79 -3.64
N GLY A 108 7.74 9.36 -4.34
CA GLY A 108 7.97 10.48 -5.24
C GLY A 108 8.50 11.72 -4.53
N ILE A 109 7.93 12.11 -3.38
CA ILE A 109 8.41 13.25 -2.60
C ILE A 109 9.85 13.01 -2.10
N LEU A 110 10.17 11.81 -1.64
CA LEU A 110 11.53 11.47 -1.21
C LEU A 110 12.55 11.59 -2.36
N LEU A 111 12.18 11.22 -3.58
CA LEU A 111 13.01 11.45 -4.77
C LEU A 111 13.10 12.94 -5.13
N LEU A 112 12.02 13.71 -4.97
CA LEU A 112 12.01 15.14 -5.25
C LEU A 112 12.86 15.95 -4.25
N ARG A 113 13.05 15.44 -3.03
CA ARG A 113 13.98 16.00 -2.03
C ARG A 113 15.46 15.85 -2.41
N ALA A 114 15.78 15.12 -3.47
CA ALA A 114 17.17 14.93 -3.90
C ALA A 114 17.85 16.30 -4.17
N PRO A 115 19.15 16.44 -3.84
CA PRO A 115 19.91 17.64 -4.16
C PRO A 115 19.85 17.94 -5.66
N LYS A 116 19.81 19.23 -6.03
CA LYS A 116 19.73 19.77 -7.41
C LYS A 116 18.33 19.81 -8.04
N ASN A 117 17.26 19.56 -7.29
CA ASN A 117 15.89 19.84 -7.74
C ASN A 117 15.44 21.25 -7.30
N SER A 118 15.22 22.16 -8.24
CA SER A 118 14.70 23.51 -7.95
C SER A 118 13.18 23.61 -7.92
N TYR A 119 12.46 22.58 -8.39
CA TYR A 119 11.00 22.58 -8.45
C TYR A 119 10.34 22.10 -7.16
N TRP A 120 11.08 21.38 -6.31
CA TRP A 120 10.65 21.01 -4.97
C TRP A 120 11.29 21.93 -3.94
N THR A 121 10.61 23.03 -3.62
CA THR A 121 11.16 24.06 -2.74
C THR A 121 11.00 23.70 -1.27
N SER A 122 11.81 24.29 -0.39
CA SER A 122 11.65 24.11 1.05
C SER A 122 10.27 24.55 1.56
N SER A 123 9.66 25.57 0.95
CA SER A 123 8.30 25.99 1.30
C SER A 123 7.27 24.92 0.94
N MET A 124 7.39 24.30 -0.23
CA MET A 124 6.51 23.21 -0.66
C MET A 124 6.69 21.98 0.24
N ASP A 125 7.94 21.63 0.58
CA ASP A 125 8.24 20.51 1.46
C ASP A 125 7.67 20.71 2.87
N ASN A 126 7.81 21.91 3.42
CA ASN A 126 7.24 22.27 4.73
C ASN A 126 5.70 22.21 4.72
N ALA A 127 5.07 22.70 3.65
CA ALA A 127 3.62 22.66 3.50
C ALA A 127 3.11 21.22 3.39
N MET A 128 3.76 20.39 2.58
CA MET A 128 3.41 18.97 2.44
C MET A 128 3.64 18.20 3.74
N THR A 129 4.76 18.45 4.42
CA THR A 129 5.04 17.85 5.75
C THR A 129 3.95 18.21 6.76
N SER A 130 3.49 19.46 6.74
CA SER A 130 2.41 19.93 7.62
C SER A 130 1.08 19.24 7.30
N TRP A 131 0.73 19.17 6.00
CA TRP A 131 -0.48 18.48 5.52
C TRP A 131 -0.48 17.01 5.97
N VAL A 132 0.65 16.31 5.79
CA VAL A 132 0.79 14.90 6.17
C VAL A 132 0.70 14.71 7.68
N LYS A 133 1.31 15.59 8.49
CA LYS A 133 1.16 15.54 9.96
C LYS A 133 -0.29 15.68 10.40
N THR A 134 -1.06 16.58 9.78
CA THR A 134 -2.50 16.70 10.05
C THR A 134 -3.26 15.44 9.64
N TYR A 135 -2.95 14.85 8.48
CA TYR A 135 -3.60 13.61 8.05
C TYR A 135 -3.24 12.41 8.94
N ILE A 136 -1.99 12.31 9.40
CA ILE A 136 -1.54 11.28 10.38
C ILE A 136 -2.36 11.41 11.68
N GLN A 137 -2.53 12.63 12.21
CA GLN A 137 -3.38 12.85 13.39
C GLN A 137 -4.81 12.39 13.12
N TRP A 138 -5.40 12.76 11.98
CA TRP A 138 -6.76 12.35 11.64
C TRP A 138 -6.90 10.83 11.49
N ILE A 139 -6.02 10.15 10.76
CA ILE A 139 -6.12 8.71 10.52
C ILE A 139 -5.88 7.89 11.79
N GLN A 140 -5.10 8.41 12.76
CA GLN A 140 -4.86 7.72 14.03
C GLN A 140 -5.93 8.00 15.10
N GLN A 141 -6.62 9.15 15.05
CA GLN A 141 -7.49 9.60 16.15
C GLN A 141 -8.98 9.65 15.78
N SER A 142 -9.32 9.75 14.50
CA SER A 142 -10.73 9.75 14.09
C SER A 142 -11.37 8.37 14.24
N ASP A 143 -12.67 8.33 14.53
CA ASP A 143 -13.42 7.06 14.60
C ASP A 143 -13.31 6.24 13.30
N ILE A 144 -13.27 6.92 12.15
CA ILE A 144 -13.11 6.29 10.83
C ILE A 144 -11.73 5.64 10.70
N GLY A 145 -10.67 6.38 11.06
CA GLY A 145 -9.29 5.89 11.01
C GLY A 145 -9.02 4.76 11.99
N VAL A 146 -9.48 4.90 13.24
CA VAL A 146 -9.38 3.86 14.28
C VAL A 146 -10.18 2.60 13.90
N ALA A 147 -11.31 2.73 13.22
CA ALA A 147 -12.03 1.57 12.69
C ALA A 147 -11.26 0.89 11.55
N ALA A 148 -10.60 1.66 10.68
CA ALA A 148 -9.79 1.12 9.59
C ALA A 148 -8.56 0.38 10.10
N SER A 149 -7.90 0.87 11.15
CA SER A 149 -6.74 0.21 11.76
C SER A 149 -7.07 -1.16 12.36
N LYS A 150 -8.33 -1.37 12.77
CA LYS A 150 -8.83 -2.62 13.37
C LYS A 150 -9.35 -3.63 12.34
N ALA A 151 -9.39 -3.28 11.05
CA ALA A 151 -9.85 -4.21 10.03
C ALA A 151 -8.89 -5.42 9.92
N THR A 152 -9.45 -6.62 9.82
CA THR A 152 -8.67 -7.88 9.84
C THR A 152 -8.22 -8.33 8.45
N ASN A 153 -8.81 -7.78 7.39
CA ASN A 153 -8.52 -8.11 6.00
C ASN A 153 -7.58 -7.06 5.35
N ASN A 154 -7.47 -7.07 4.02
CA ASN A 154 -6.67 -6.12 3.24
C ASN A 154 -6.82 -4.64 3.62
N HIS A 155 -7.97 -4.18 4.14
CA HIS A 155 -8.13 -2.80 4.60
C HIS A 155 -7.18 -2.46 5.76
N GLY A 156 -7.02 -3.37 6.71
CA GLY A 156 -6.10 -3.18 7.83
C GLY A 156 -4.66 -3.19 7.36
N THR A 157 -4.32 -4.09 6.43
CA THR A 157 -2.98 -4.13 5.84
C THR A 157 -2.63 -2.81 5.14
N PHE A 158 -3.52 -2.29 4.29
CA PHE A 158 -3.29 -1.01 3.62
C PHE A 158 -3.32 0.20 4.55
N TYR A 159 -4.09 0.16 5.65
CA TYR A 159 -4.02 1.19 6.69
C TYR A 159 -2.59 1.29 7.26
N HIS A 160 -2.02 0.16 7.68
CA HIS A 160 -0.69 0.18 8.32
C HIS A 160 0.40 0.52 7.31
N ALA A 161 0.29 0.03 6.07
CA ALA A 161 1.20 0.38 4.99
C ALA A 161 1.23 1.89 4.71
N GLN A 162 0.04 2.52 4.56
CA GLN A 162 -0.01 3.96 4.29
C GLN A 162 0.44 4.78 5.50
N ALA A 163 0.03 4.41 6.72
CA ALA A 163 0.39 5.15 7.93
C ALA A 163 1.91 5.14 8.17
N ALA A 164 2.55 3.98 8.06
CA ALA A 164 4.01 3.87 8.20
C ALA A 164 4.75 4.66 7.12
N ALA A 165 4.31 4.61 5.86
CA ALA A 165 4.91 5.39 4.78
C ALA A 165 4.82 6.91 5.04
N LEU A 166 3.67 7.38 5.53
CA LEU A 166 3.46 8.80 5.85
C LEU A 166 4.32 9.24 7.04
N GLN A 167 4.47 8.39 8.05
CA GLN A 167 5.35 8.64 9.19
C GLN A 167 6.82 8.75 8.75
N VAL A 168 7.30 7.84 7.89
CA VAL A 168 8.63 7.94 7.26
C VAL A 168 8.81 9.26 6.51
N LEU A 169 7.81 9.70 5.75
CA LEU A 169 7.88 10.95 4.99
C LEU A 169 8.14 12.18 5.87
N VAL A 170 7.55 12.21 7.07
CA VAL A 170 7.68 13.34 8.01
C VAL A 170 8.81 13.16 9.02
N GLY A 171 9.62 12.11 8.89
CA GLY A 171 10.74 11.80 9.78
C GLY A 171 10.35 11.13 11.10
N ASP A 172 9.11 10.66 11.25
CA ASP A 172 8.63 9.92 12.42
C ASP A 172 8.96 8.41 12.29
N GLU A 173 10.24 8.07 12.29
CA GLU A 173 10.66 6.66 12.17
C GLU A 173 10.23 5.81 13.37
N VAL A 174 10.20 6.38 14.57
CA VAL A 174 9.75 5.68 15.80
C VAL A 174 8.28 5.30 15.67
N GLY A 175 7.41 6.25 15.30
CA GLY A 175 6.01 5.96 15.04
C GLY A 175 5.80 4.99 13.89
N ALA A 176 6.60 5.07 12.82
CA ALA A 176 6.52 4.14 11.69
C ALA A 176 6.84 2.69 12.14
N ARG A 177 7.89 2.49 12.94
CA ARG A 177 8.23 1.17 13.52
C ARG A 177 7.11 0.64 14.40
N GLN A 178 6.51 1.50 15.24
CA GLN A 178 5.40 1.11 16.10
C GLN A 178 4.18 0.68 15.28
N THR A 179 3.79 1.45 14.26
CA THR A 179 2.69 1.10 13.35
C THR A 179 2.90 -0.28 12.71
N ILE A 180 4.13 -0.58 12.26
CA ILE A 180 4.47 -1.89 11.69
C ILE A 180 4.39 -3.00 12.76
N LYS A 181 4.90 -2.75 13.96
CA LYS A 181 4.84 -3.69 15.09
C LYS A 181 3.39 -4.01 15.48
N ASP A 182 2.53 -3.00 15.56
CA ASP A 182 1.10 -3.16 15.86
C ASP A 182 0.41 -4.05 14.83
N PHE A 183 0.72 -3.87 13.55
CA PHE A 183 0.17 -4.73 12.48
C PHE A 183 0.59 -6.20 12.66
N PHE A 184 1.88 -6.46 12.80
CA PHE A 184 2.42 -7.83 12.88
C PHE A 184 2.08 -8.55 14.18
N THR A 185 1.86 -7.81 15.28
CA THR A 185 1.42 -8.38 16.57
C THR A 185 -0.11 -8.45 16.71
N GLY A 186 -0.85 -7.69 15.90
CA GLY A 186 -2.30 -7.64 15.83
C GLY A 186 -2.87 -8.37 14.61
N ALA A 187 -3.40 -7.62 13.65
CA ALA A 187 -4.22 -8.12 12.54
C ALA A 187 -3.53 -9.20 11.69
N TYR A 188 -2.23 -9.08 11.42
CA TYR A 188 -1.47 -10.05 10.63
C TYR A 188 -1.57 -11.48 11.19
N ARG A 189 -1.66 -11.61 12.52
CA ARG A 189 -1.61 -12.90 13.20
C ARG A 189 -2.74 -13.86 12.81
N ASP A 190 -3.83 -13.35 12.23
CA ASP A 190 -5.00 -14.11 11.81
C ASP A 190 -5.29 -13.98 10.29
N GLN A 191 -4.39 -13.37 9.51
CA GLN A 191 -4.60 -13.15 8.06
C GLN A 191 -4.24 -14.34 7.18
N ILE A 192 -3.24 -15.13 7.58
CA ILE A 192 -2.69 -16.24 6.77
C ILE A 192 -2.81 -17.54 7.58
N ALA A 193 -3.58 -18.49 7.05
CA ALA A 193 -3.79 -19.80 7.64
C ALA A 193 -2.55 -20.70 7.47
N ALA A 194 -2.51 -21.84 8.17
CA ALA A 194 -1.35 -22.75 8.20
C ALA A 194 -0.89 -23.23 6.80
N ASN A 195 -1.80 -23.32 5.84
CA ASN A 195 -1.52 -23.75 4.47
C ASN A 195 -1.14 -22.58 3.52
N GLY A 196 -1.10 -21.35 4.02
CA GLY A 196 -0.86 -20.15 3.22
C GLY A 196 -2.14 -19.48 2.67
N GLU A 197 -3.32 -20.08 2.84
CA GLU A 197 -4.56 -19.43 2.43
C GLU A 197 -4.80 -18.13 3.22
N GLN A 198 -5.45 -17.15 2.58
CA GLN A 198 -5.87 -15.88 3.15
C GLN A 198 -7.39 -15.88 3.34
N PRO A 199 -7.95 -16.35 4.48
CA PRO A 199 -9.37 -16.70 4.58
C PRO A 199 -10.32 -15.51 4.38
N TRP A 200 -9.93 -14.32 4.82
CA TRP A 200 -10.72 -13.10 4.66
C TRP A 200 -10.84 -12.66 3.20
N GLU A 201 -9.82 -12.97 2.39
CA GLU A 201 -9.76 -12.63 0.96
C GLU A 201 -10.40 -13.72 0.11
N ALA A 202 -10.21 -14.98 0.49
CA ALA A 202 -10.87 -16.13 -0.12
C ALA A 202 -12.42 -16.03 -0.06
N ALA A 203 -12.96 -15.38 0.97
CA ALA A 203 -14.39 -15.19 1.15
C ALA A 203 -15.05 -14.23 0.13
N ARG A 204 -14.26 -13.51 -0.68
CA ARG A 204 -14.75 -12.48 -1.62
C ARG A 204 -15.22 -13.11 -2.92
N LYS A 205 -16.54 -13.34 -3.01
CA LYS A 205 -17.16 -14.07 -4.13
C LYS A 205 -16.89 -13.41 -5.48
N GLY A 206 -16.36 -14.19 -6.42
CA GLY A 206 -16.06 -13.75 -7.79
C GLY A 206 -14.86 -12.81 -7.94
N LYS A 207 -14.15 -12.50 -6.84
CA LYS A 207 -12.93 -11.68 -6.82
C LYS A 207 -11.87 -12.22 -5.85
N SER A 208 -11.93 -13.52 -5.55
CA SER A 208 -11.12 -14.10 -4.48
C SER A 208 -9.64 -14.16 -4.84
N PHE A 209 -9.30 -14.33 -6.12
CA PHE A 209 -7.91 -14.32 -6.57
C PHE A 209 -7.34 -12.90 -6.50
N HIS A 210 -8.09 -11.91 -6.99
CA HIS A 210 -7.78 -10.50 -6.89
C HIS A 210 -7.52 -10.08 -5.44
N TYR A 211 -8.42 -10.39 -4.50
CA TYR A 211 -8.24 -9.97 -3.11
C TYR A 211 -7.05 -10.64 -2.42
N ARG A 212 -6.67 -11.87 -2.80
CA ARG A 212 -5.41 -12.48 -2.34
C ARG A 212 -4.19 -11.72 -2.84
N CYS A 213 -4.17 -11.35 -4.11
CA CYS A 213 -3.09 -10.53 -4.69
C CYS A 213 -3.06 -9.14 -4.04
N PHE A 214 -4.22 -8.51 -3.89
CA PHE A 214 -4.36 -7.18 -3.33
C PHE A 214 -3.88 -7.08 -1.88
N ASN A 215 -4.15 -8.11 -1.04
CA ASN A 215 -3.58 -8.15 0.30
C ASN A 215 -2.05 -8.40 0.27
N LEU A 216 -1.55 -9.26 -0.63
CA LEU A 216 -0.11 -9.45 -0.83
C LEU A 216 0.58 -8.14 -1.21
N GLU A 217 0.00 -7.32 -2.08
CA GLU A 217 0.52 -5.99 -2.42
C GLU A 217 0.81 -5.16 -1.16
N ALA A 218 -0.15 -5.08 -0.25
CA ALA A 218 0.00 -4.35 1.00
C ALA A 218 1.01 -4.99 1.95
N LEU A 219 1.05 -6.33 2.06
CA LEU A 219 2.02 -7.05 2.88
C LEU A 219 3.46 -6.78 2.41
N PHE A 220 3.71 -6.84 1.10
CA PHE A 220 5.02 -6.50 0.53
C PHE A 220 5.36 -5.02 0.70
N ALA A 221 4.38 -4.11 0.61
CA ALA A 221 4.61 -2.69 0.87
C ALA A 221 5.06 -2.45 2.33
N ILE A 222 4.38 -3.05 3.31
CA ILE A 222 4.79 -2.97 4.72
C ILE A 222 6.20 -3.54 4.90
N GLY A 223 6.48 -4.71 4.32
CA GLY A 223 7.79 -5.34 4.46
C GLY A 223 8.93 -4.54 3.84
N LYS A 224 8.70 -3.85 2.72
CA LYS A 224 9.71 -2.93 2.14
C LYS A 224 9.95 -1.70 3.02
N ILE A 225 8.90 -1.14 3.62
CA ILE A 225 9.04 -0.03 4.59
C ILE A 225 9.79 -0.53 5.84
N ALA A 226 9.48 -1.74 6.32
CA ALA A 226 10.16 -2.39 7.42
C ALA A 226 11.65 -2.60 7.12
N ASP A 227 12.01 -3.07 5.93
CA ASP A 227 13.40 -3.21 5.46
C ASP A 227 14.18 -1.89 5.49
N GLN A 228 13.54 -0.80 5.07
CA GLN A 228 14.13 0.55 5.12
C GLN A 228 14.38 0.99 6.57
N LEU A 229 13.50 0.60 7.49
CA LEU A 229 13.65 0.83 8.92
C LEU A 229 14.58 -0.23 9.56
N GLY A 230 15.05 -1.26 8.85
CA GLY A 230 15.87 -2.31 9.45
C GLY A 230 15.10 -3.27 10.35
N LEU A 231 13.78 -3.39 10.17
CA LEU A 231 12.94 -4.42 10.80
C LEU A 231 12.81 -5.63 9.88
N ASN A 232 13.28 -6.80 10.29
CA ASN A 232 13.08 -8.02 9.50
C ASN A 232 11.71 -8.63 9.78
N VAL A 233 10.74 -8.35 8.92
CA VAL A 233 9.37 -8.87 9.05
C VAL A 233 9.08 -10.10 8.19
N TRP A 234 9.95 -10.42 7.22
CA TRP A 234 9.69 -11.46 6.22
C TRP A 234 9.59 -12.88 6.78
N ALA A 235 10.19 -13.11 7.95
CA ALA A 235 10.17 -14.37 8.68
C ALA A 235 9.11 -14.43 9.81
N LEU A 236 8.34 -13.35 10.01
CA LEU A 236 7.31 -13.31 11.05
C LEU A 236 6.15 -14.23 10.71
N LYS A 237 5.68 -14.94 11.73
CA LYS A 237 4.66 -15.97 11.60
C LYS A 237 3.32 -15.52 12.13
N THR A 238 2.25 -15.94 11.46
CA THR A 238 0.89 -15.88 12.00
C THR A 238 0.71 -16.84 13.18
N LYS A 239 -0.44 -16.79 13.87
CA LYS A 239 -0.75 -17.76 14.94
C LYS A 239 -0.69 -19.21 14.46
N SER A 240 -1.03 -19.46 13.20
CA SER A 240 -0.97 -20.78 12.58
C SER A 240 0.41 -21.14 12.02
N GLY A 241 1.43 -20.31 12.21
CA GLY A 241 2.81 -20.60 11.82
C GLY A 241 3.18 -20.26 10.38
N ALA A 242 2.28 -19.62 9.62
CA ALA A 242 2.50 -19.26 8.22
C ALA A 242 3.14 -17.88 8.06
N THR A 243 3.78 -17.66 6.92
CA THR A 243 4.50 -16.44 6.55
C THR A 243 3.91 -15.80 5.30
N ILE A 244 4.39 -14.60 4.94
CA ILE A 244 4.06 -13.96 3.66
C ILE A 244 4.46 -14.87 2.48
N GLN A 245 5.57 -15.61 2.58
CA GLN A 245 5.99 -16.56 1.54
C GLN A 245 4.95 -17.66 1.33
N ASP A 246 4.42 -18.22 2.42
CA ASP A 246 3.39 -19.27 2.35
C ASP A 246 2.13 -18.76 1.66
N ALA A 247 1.76 -17.48 1.84
CA ALA A 247 0.64 -16.88 1.14
C ALA A 247 0.84 -16.73 -0.37
N VAL A 248 2.05 -16.35 -0.80
CA VAL A 248 2.39 -16.33 -2.24
C VAL A 248 2.36 -17.74 -2.80
N ASP A 249 3.02 -18.68 -2.11
CA ASP A 249 3.11 -20.07 -2.53
C ASP A 249 1.74 -20.72 -2.69
N TYR A 250 0.83 -20.47 -1.73
CA TYR A 250 -0.55 -20.93 -1.80
C TYR A 250 -1.27 -20.31 -3.00
N THR A 251 -1.21 -18.99 -3.16
CA THR A 251 -1.94 -18.28 -4.23
C THR A 251 -1.49 -18.73 -5.62
N MET A 252 -0.21 -19.12 -5.80
CA MET A 252 0.30 -19.71 -7.05
C MET A 252 -0.34 -21.05 -7.43
N THR A 253 -0.93 -21.76 -6.47
CA THR A 253 -1.62 -23.05 -6.67
C THR A 253 -3.11 -22.91 -6.94
N VAL A 254 -3.69 -21.75 -6.68
CA VAL A 254 -5.12 -21.48 -6.86
C VAL A 254 -5.38 -21.11 -8.32
N SER A 255 -6.46 -21.65 -8.90
CA SER A 255 -6.93 -21.22 -10.22
C SER A 255 -7.51 -19.80 -10.14
N PRO A 256 -7.10 -18.87 -11.01
CA PRO A 256 -7.68 -17.53 -11.05
C PRO A 256 -9.12 -17.51 -11.59
N GLY A 257 -9.61 -18.59 -12.19
CA GLY A 257 -10.89 -18.61 -12.89
C GLY A 257 -10.89 -17.59 -14.04
N ASP A 258 -11.86 -16.68 -14.04
CA ASP A 258 -11.96 -15.56 -15.00
C ASP A 258 -11.17 -14.31 -14.56
N GLU A 259 -10.46 -14.37 -13.42
CA GLU A 259 -9.62 -13.28 -12.93
C GLU A 259 -8.24 -13.27 -13.62
N ASP A 260 -7.53 -12.14 -13.53
CA ASP A 260 -6.26 -11.96 -14.23
C ASP A 260 -5.09 -12.56 -13.41
N ILE A 261 -4.47 -13.62 -13.96
CA ILE A 261 -3.32 -14.29 -13.32
C ILE A 261 -2.10 -13.36 -13.16
N THR A 262 -1.98 -12.33 -14.00
CA THR A 262 -0.85 -11.40 -13.97
C THR A 262 -0.84 -10.52 -12.73
N GLU A 263 -1.97 -10.39 -12.03
CA GLU A 263 -2.04 -9.68 -10.75
C GLU A 263 -1.11 -10.29 -9.69
N LEU A 264 -0.83 -11.60 -9.75
CA LEU A 264 0.06 -12.25 -8.80
C LEU A 264 1.55 -12.09 -9.17
N ALA A 265 1.86 -11.73 -10.41
CA ALA A 265 3.23 -11.72 -10.93
C ALA A 265 4.19 -10.79 -10.16
N PRO A 266 3.83 -9.54 -9.81
CA PRO A 266 4.69 -8.68 -9.00
C PRO A 266 5.05 -9.31 -7.64
N HIS A 267 4.11 -9.99 -7.01
CA HIS A 267 4.29 -10.58 -5.68
C HIS A 267 5.15 -11.84 -5.73
N VAL A 268 5.08 -12.61 -6.83
CA VAL A 268 5.97 -13.74 -7.08
C VAL A 268 7.39 -13.28 -7.39
N ALA A 269 7.55 -12.18 -8.15
CA ALA A 269 8.85 -11.56 -8.38
C ALA A 269 9.48 -11.09 -7.05
N ALA A 270 8.71 -10.38 -6.22
CA ALA A 270 9.14 -9.96 -4.89
C ALA A 270 9.49 -11.16 -3.99
N ALA A 271 8.66 -12.21 -3.96
CA ALA A 271 8.96 -13.43 -3.21
C ALA A 271 10.26 -14.10 -3.70
N SER A 272 10.48 -14.16 -5.01
CA SER A 272 11.72 -14.67 -5.59
C SER A 272 12.93 -13.83 -5.17
N ALA A 273 12.80 -12.51 -5.15
CA ALA A 273 13.87 -11.60 -4.75
C ALA A 273 14.20 -11.65 -3.25
N ILE A 274 13.21 -11.90 -2.40
CA ILE A 274 13.38 -12.00 -0.95
C ILE A 274 13.86 -13.40 -0.57
N TYR A 275 13.13 -14.44 -0.96
CA TYR A 275 13.29 -15.80 -0.45
C TYR A 275 14.18 -16.68 -1.34
N GLY A 276 14.40 -16.28 -2.59
CA GLY A 276 15.12 -17.06 -3.60
C GLY A 276 14.24 -18.07 -4.33
N ASP A 277 14.75 -18.61 -5.44
CA ASP A 277 14.04 -19.59 -6.27
C ASP A 277 14.89 -20.82 -6.65
N PRO A 278 15.38 -21.61 -5.66
CA PRO A 278 16.31 -22.71 -5.91
C PRO A 278 15.72 -23.83 -6.78
N LYS A 279 14.38 -23.96 -6.82
CA LYS A 279 13.67 -24.98 -7.60
C LYS A 279 13.09 -24.43 -8.91
N GLY A 280 13.32 -23.16 -9.21
CA GLY A 280 12.79 -22.48 -10.41
C GLY A 280 11.25 -22.37 -10.43
N ARG A 281 10.55 -22.46 -9.29
CA ARG A 281 9.09 -22.45 -9.23
C ARG A 281 8.52 -21.05 -9.48
N TYR A 282 9.18 -20.01 -8.99
CA TYR A 282 8.75 -18.63 -9.18
C TYR A 282 9.01 -18.20 -10.62
N ALA A 283 10.19 -18.48 -11.17
CA ALA A 283 10.52 -18.23 -12.56
C ALA A 283 9.54 -18.93 -13.53
N LYS A 284 9.20 -20.21 -13.26
CA LYS A 284 8.19 -20.95 -14.06
C LYS A 284 6.80 -20.32 -13.97
N PHE A 285 6.38 -19.88 -12.79
CA PHE A 285 5.09 -19.19 -12.65
C PHE A 285 5.07 -17.88 -13.42
N LEU A 286 6.11 -17.05 -13.27
CA LEU A 286 6.23 -15.76 -13.95
C LEU A 286 6.17 -15.92 -15.47
N ALA A 287 6.96 -16.82 -16.04
CA ALA A 287 6.97 -17.10 -17.48
C ALA A 287 5.62 -17.62 -18.00
N ARG A 288 4.83 -18.31 -17.16
CA ARG A 288 3.47 -18.78 -17.50
C ARG A 288 2.44 -17.65 -17.43
N ALA A 289 2.57 -16.76 -16.46
CA ALA A 289 1.64 -15.64 -16.28
C ALA A 289 1.85 -14.54 -17.33
N ASP A 290 3.12 -14.22 -17.63
CA ASP A 290 3.50 -13.24 -18.64
C ASP A 290 4.86 -13.64 -19.25
N SER A 291 4.92 -13.88 -20.57
CA SER A 291 6.16 -14.24 -21.25
C SER A 291 7.20 -13.11 -21.27
N HIS A 292 6.78 -11.87 -21.04
CA HIS A 292 7.62 -10.67 -20.97
C HIS A 292 7.77 -10.15 -19.53
N TYR A 293 7.56 -11.01 -18.52
CA TYR A 293 7.60 -10.59 -17.10
C TYR A 293 8.87 -9.83 -16.70
N SER A 294 10.01 -10.10 -17.34
CA SER A 294 11.29 -9.43 -17.06
C SER A 294 11.39 -8.01 -17.64
N GLU A 295 10.49 -7.65 -18.54
CA GLU A 295 10.38 -6.30 -19.13
C GLU A 295 9.36 -5.43 -18.38
N GLN A 296 8.59 -6.03 -17.46
CA GLN A 296 7.56 -5.33 -16.70
C GLN A 296 8.17 -4.39 -15.66
N PRO A 297 7.52 -3.25 -15.33
CA PRO A 297 8.03 -2.30 -14.35
C PRO A 297 8.31 -2.91 -12.97
N TYR A 298 7.50 -3.89 -12.54
CA TYR A 298 7.72 -4.54 -11.24
C TYR A 298 9.02 -5.31 -11.17
N TRP A 299 9.48 -5.86 -12.29
CA TRP A 299 10.75 -6.57 -12.33
C TRP A 299 11.89 -5.64 -11.96
N TYR A 300 11.85 -4.37 -12.37
CA TYR A 300 12.88 -3.38 -12.04
C TYR A 300 13.05 -3.15 -10.53
N TYR A 301 11.95 -3.03 -9.78
CA TYR A 301 11.99 -2.73 -8.34
C TYR A 301 11.85 -3.94 -7.41
N ASP A 302 11.58 -5.13 -7.95
CA ASP A 302 11.58 -6.41 -7.22
C ASP A 302 12.85 -7.21 -7.51
N GLN A 303 14.00 -6.57 -7.27
CA GLN A 303 15.33 -7.20 -7.36
C GLN A 303 15.87 -7.49 -5.95
N PRO A 304 16.72 -8.53 -5.76
CA PRO A 304 17.23 -8.86 -4.43
C PRO A 304 17.93 -7.71 -3.70
N SER A 305 18.58 -6.80 -4.45
CA SER A 305 19.24 -5.61 -3.91
C SER A 305 18.27 -4.57 -3.32
N ALA A 306 16.99 -4.64 -3.66
CA ALA A 306 15.95 -3.78 -3.11
C ALA A 306 15.52 -4.18 -1.69
N PHE A 307 15.96 -5.36 -1.20
CA PHE A 307 15.56 -5.91 0.10
C PHE A 307 16.77 -6.05 1.03
N THR A 308 16.70 -5.44 2.21
CA THR A 308 17.77 -5.46 3.21
C THR A 308 17.99 -6.86 3.76
N PHE A 309 16.91 -7.61 3.98
CA PHE A 309 16.93 -8.93 4.60
C PHE A 309 16.68 -10.08 3.60
N SER A 310 16.92 -9.85 2.29
CA SER A 310 16.85 -10.93 1.28
C SER A 310 17.75 -12.11 1.65
N THR A 311 17.19 -13.32 1.58
CA THR A 311 17.91 -14.59 1.65
C THR A 311 18.29 -15.12 0.27
N ALA A 312 17.82 -14.51 -0.82
CA ALA A 312 18.12 -14.91 -2.20
C ALA A 312 19.59 -14.66 -2.58
N VAL A 313 20.23 -13.66 -1.95
CA VAL A 313 21.63 -13.31 -2.17
C VAL A 313 22.37 -13.29 -0.83
N LYS A 314 23.58 -13.86 -0.76
CA LYS A 314 24.47 -13.69 0.40
C LYS A 314 24.97 -12.25 0.42
N THR A 315 24.28 -11.37 1.14
CA THR A 315 24.75 -9.99 1.33
C THR A 315 25.78 -9.96 2.47
N ASN A 316 26.89 -9.25 2.27
CA ASN A 316 27.88 -8.95 3.33
C ASN A 316 27.39 -7.84 4.29
N ARG A 317 26.12 -7.43 4.19
CA ARG A 317 25.53 -6.46 5.13
C ARG A 317 25.31 -7.17 6.46
N ARG A 318 25.83 -6.58 7.54
CA ARG A 318 25.79 -7.12 8.91
C ARG A 318 24.35 -7.56 9.22
N ARG A 319 24.12 -8.88 9.29
CA ARG A 319 22.83 -9.45 9.68
C ARG A 319 22.58 -9.09 11.13
N LEU A 320 21.65 -8.19 11.38
CA LEU A 320 21.07 -7.99 12.69
C LEU A 320 20.12 -9.18 12.97
N SER A 321 20.22 -9.75 14.18
CA SER A 321 19.49 -10.95 14.60
C SER A 321 17.97 -10.70 14.57
N THR A 322 17.23 -11.57 13.89
CA THR A 322 15.79 -11.41 13.60
C THR A 322 14.87 -11.55 14.81
N ARG A 323 15.37 -12.12 15.91
CA ARG A 323 14.53 -12.48 17.06
C ARG A 323 14.74 -11.57 18.26
N ASP A 324 15.94 -11.01 18.38
CA ASP A 324 16.25 -10.13 19.50
C ASP A 324 15.67 -8.73 19.26
N GLU A 325 15.64 -8.18 18.05
CA GLU A 325 15.25 -6.77 17.84
C GLU A 325 13.74 -6.49 17.92
N PHE A 326 12.85 -7.37 17.43
CA PHE A 326 11.40 -7.10 17.48
C PHE A 326 10.85 -7.01 18.93
N GLU A 327 11.48 -7.73 19.86
CA GLU A 327 11.20 -7.68 21.29
C GLU A 327 12.09 -6.66 22.06
N THR A 328 13.33 -6.40 21.62
CA THR A 328 14.28 -5.47 22.30
C THR A 328 14.23 -4.01 21.84
N TYR A 329 13.34 -3.63 20.92
CA TYR A 329 12.95 -2.22 20.79
C TYR A 329 12.16 -1.80 22.04
N ASP A 330 12.93 -1.52 23.10
CA ASP A 330 12.52 -0.86 24.32
C ASP A 330 12.05 0.55 23.94
N LEU A 331 10.76 0.81 24.13
CA LEU A 331 10.11 2.11 23.88
C LEU A 331 10.39 3.08 25.04
N GLY A 332 11.64 3.12 25.49
CA GLY A 332 12.07 3.82 26.69
C GLY A 332 12.94 5.03 26.38
N SER A 333 12.33 6.22 26.58
CA SER A 333 12.86 7.60 26.61
C SER A 333 12.97 8.36 25.29
#